data_AF-A0A2A4IQP9-F1
#
_entry.id   AF-A0A2A4IQP9-F1
#
_cell.length_a   1.000
_cell.length_b   1.000
_cell.length_c   1.000
_cell.angle_alpha   90.00
_cell.angle_beta   90.00
_cell.angle_gamma   90.00
#
_symmetry.space_group_name_H-M   'P 1'
#
loop_
_entity.id
_entity.type
_entity.pdbx_description
1 polymer ?
#
loop_
_entity_poly.entity_id
_entity_poly.type
_entity_poly.pdbx_seq_one_letter_code
_entity_poly.pdbx_strand_id
1 'polypeptide(L)'
;MKKSLIILFILLCLSNIVFAKGLPLSTEVTGEDYSWIKGRQMISLNFNPGVSVFSPMLVNTIFTHGKHIAGFLGVNFGTIGDYLNYAEFKGTSWFLPSVTYSLFVHNQIALEAGIGVYGSTYLLNISKENASKLLDSMGHGEYADVIASDTKFRSSFVFMPATFGVKFYGKKRQFYNAFRLGIDAFFYTIETENGLTGIKTSQSVSDAAVYVSYEIGWNIELFPTKEWRVKPMLDIGLLEIGYYVRPWTGNLYSAVQGNLGILTAGFVQLPIPAWEKVPGWAKIISNLRIGLFPRIGVSIRF
;
A
#
# COMPACT_ATOMS: atom_id res chain seq x y z
N MET A 1 -22.22 -13.58 13.34
CA MET A 1 -20.75 -13.78 13.32
C MET A 1 -19.93 -12.48 13.20
N LYS A 2 -20.27 -11.52 12.30
CA LYS A 2 -19.49 -10.27 12.15
C LYS A 2 -19.52 -9.34 13.39
N LYS A 3 -20.67 -9.20 14.07
CA LYS A 3 -20.82 -8.30 15.22
C LYS A 3 -20.15 -8.81 16.49
N SER A 4 -20.18 -10.13 16.72
CA SER A 4 -19.61 -10.76 17.90
C SER A 4 -18.08 -10.74 17.93
N LEU A 5 -17.42 -10.82 16.76
CA LEU A 5 -15.95 -10.69 16.65
C LEU A 5 -15.47 -9.26 16.94
N ILE A 6 -16.21 -8.24 16.47
CA ILE A 6 -15.92 -6.82 16.75
C ILE A 6 -16.05 -6.55 18.25
N ILE A 7 -17.12 -7.06 18.88
CA ILE A 7 -17.35 -6.91 20.32
C ILE A 7 -16.27 -7.65 21.14
N LEU A 8 -15.87 -8.85 20.73
CA LEU A 8 -14.78 -9.59 21.37
C LEU A 8 -13.43 -8.87 21.25
N PHE A 9 -13.14 -8.27 20.10
CA PHE A 9 -11.94 -7.48 19.87
C PHE A 9 -11.93 -6.22 20.75
N ILE A 10 -13.06 -5.51 20.84
CA ILE A 10 -13.23 -4.35 21.73
C ILE A 10 -13.06 -4.76 23.20
N LEU A 11 -13.62 -5.89 23.62
CA LEU A 11 -13.50 -6.41 25.00
C LEU A 11 -12.07 -6.83 25.38
N LEU A 12 -11.33 -7.49 24.48
CA LEU A 12 -9.92 -7.84 24.66
C LEU A 12 -9.00 -6.60 24.69
N CYS A 13 -9.37 -5.54 23.97
CA CYS A 13 -8.65 -4.26 24.02
C CYS A 13 -8.94 -3.48 25.30
N LEU A 14 -10.18 -3.52 25.80
CA LEU A 14 -10.58 -2.84 27.05
C LEU A 14 -9.98 -3.50 28.30
N SER A 15 -9.77 -4.83 28.31
CA SER A 15 -9.24 -5.53 29.49
C SER A 15 -7.81 -5.11 29.88
N ASN A 16 -7.03 -4.58 28.94
CA ASN A 16 -5.68 -4.08 29.21
C ASN A 16 -5.63 -2.62 29.70
N ILE A 17 -6.76 -1.90 29.66
CA ILE A 17 -6.86 -0.47 30.02
C ILE A 17 -7.10 -0.28 31.53
N VAL A 18 -7.68 -1.29 32.21
CA VAL A 18 -8.17 -1.14 33.60
C VAL A 18 -7.06 -1.14 34.67
N PHE A 19 -5.81 -1.51 34.35
CA PHE A 19 -4.74 -1.66 35.36
C PHE A 19 -3.47 -0.83 35.11
N ALA A 20 -3.59 0.34 34.49
CA ALA A 20 -2.43 1.08 34.03
C ALA A 20 -2.20 2.39 34.81
N LYS A 21 -1.34 2.34 35.85
CA LYS A 21 -0.70 3.55 36.39
C LYS A 21 0.29 4.07 35.35
N GLY A 22 -0.01 5.20 34.71
CA GLY A 22 0.85 5.82 33.70
C GLY A 22 2.01 6.61 34.33
N LEU A 23 3.19 6.57 33.71
CA LEU A 23 4.33 7.43 34.04
C LEU A 23 4.00 8.91 33.70
N PRO A 24 4.55 9.90 34.45
CA PRO A 24 4.33 11.31 34.18
C PRO A 24 4.82 11.75 32.77
N LEU A 25 4.18 12.77 32.17
CA LEU A 25 4.57 13.38 30.88
C LEU A 25 5.39 14.66 31.16
N SER A 26 6.62 14.56 31.67
CA SER A 26 7.40 15.80 31.85
C SER A 26 8.12 16.23 30.55
N THR A 27 8.12 17.54 30.30
CA THR A 27 9.13 18.31 29.54
C THR A 27 9.61 19.56 30.35
N GLU A 28 9.38 19.54 31.69
CA GLU A 28 9.66 20.49 32.82
C GLU A 28 8.99 21.89 32.85
N VAL A 29 8.70 22.60 33.98
CA VAL A 29 9.37 22.81 35.29
C VAL A 29 8.42 22.80 36.52
N THR A 30 9.02 22.53 37.69
CA THR A 30 8.63 22.60 39.12
C THR A 30 7.29 23.25 39.50
N GLY A 31 6.45 22.51 40.22
CA GLY A 31 5.18 22.97 40.79
C GLY A 31 4.06 22.00 40.42
N GLU A 32 3.52 21.33 41.44
CA GLU A 32 2.47 20.31 41.30
C GLU A 32 1.19 20.95 40.75
N ASP A 33 0.67 20.42 39.63
CA ASP A 33 -0.77 20.27 39.31
C ASP A 33 -1.05 19.93 37.83
N TYR A 34 -0.09 20.10 36.90
CA TYR A 34 -0.33 19.90 35.45
C TYR A 34 0.78 19.13 34.70
N SER A 35 1.41 18.16 35.37
CA SER A 35 2.55 17.40 34.81
C SER A 35 2.21 16.48 33.62
N TRP A 36 0.94 16.30 33.25
CA TRP A 36 0.52 15.53 32.06
C TRP A 36 0.27 16.41 30.83
N ILE A 37 0.17 17.74 30.99
CA ILE A 37 -0.13 18.69 29.91
C ILE A 37 1.12 19.05 29.09
N LYS A 38 2.31 18.86 29.66
CA LYS A 38 3.60 19.10 29.01
C LYS A 38 4.05 17.84 28.25
N GLY A 39 4.78 17.96 27.14
CA GLY A 39 5.17 16.78 26.37
C GLY A 39 4.01 16.05 25.69
N ARG A 40 2.83 16.69 25.61
CA ARG A 40 1.61 16.07 25.08
C ARG A 40 1.53 16.12 23.57
N GLN A 41 2.44 16.83 22.90
CA GLN A 41 2.46 16.93 21.46
C GLN A 41 3.62 16.11 20.93
N MET A 42 3.38 15.38 19.85
CA MET A 42 4.41 14.61 19.18
C MET A 42 4.24 14.75 17.66
N ILE A 43 5.34 15.06 16.98
CA ILE A 43 5.40 15.04 15.52
C ILE A 43 6.27 13.86 15.11
N SER A 44 5.75 13.03 14.22
CA SER A 44 6.40 11.83 13.71
C SER A 44 6.60 11.95 12.21
N LEU A 45 7.83 11.68 11.75
CA LEU A 45 8.15 11.44 10.35
C LEU A 45 8.29 9.93 10.16
N ASN A 46 7.36 9.31 9.43
CA ASN A 46 7.33 7.86 9.28
C ASN A 46 7.65 7.46 7.85
N PHE A 47 8.70 6.66 7.75
CA PHE A 47 9.10 5.97 6.53
C PHE A 47 8.27 4.70 6.45
N ASN A 48 7.14 4.82 5.76
CA ASN A 48 6.32 3.69 5.36
C ASN A 48 6.33 3.63 3.83
N PRO A 49 7.22 2.83 3.22
CA PRO A 49 7.26 2.70 1.76
C PRO A 49 5.97 2.10 1.19
N GLY A 50 5.10 1.55 2.04
CA GLY A 50 3.79 1.01 1.66
C GLY A 50 3.90 -0.10 0.61
N VAL A 51 2.77 -0.50 0.04
CA VAL A 51 2.75 -1.48 -1.07
C VAL A 51 3.39 -0.89 -2.35
N SER A 52 3.33 0.43 -2.53
CA SER A 52 3.77 1.14 -3.74
C SER A 52 5.24 1.01 -4.10
N VAL A 53 6.13 0.81 -3.12
CA VAL A 53 7.57 0.59 -3.40
C VAL A 53 7.86 -0.88 -3.73
N PHE A 54 7.10 -1.80 -3.13
CA PHE A 54 7.28 -3.24 -3.35
C PHE A 54 6.58 -3.75 -4.59
N SER A 55 5.43 -3.18 -4.97
CA SER A 55 4.68 -3.65 -6.14
C SER A 55 5.48 -3.53 -7.45
N PRO A 56 6.27 -2.47 -7.73
CA PRO A 56 7.20 -2.46 -8.85
C PRO A 56 8.21 -3.60 -8.80
N MET A 57 8.80 -3.87 -7.64
CA MET A 57 9.78 -4.95 -7.49
C MET A 57 9.14 -6.31 -7.74
N LEU A 58 8.00 -6.59 -7.11
CA LEU A 58 7.26 -7.84 -7.27
C LEU A 58 6.81 -8.06 -8.72
N VAL A 59 6.21 -7.05 -9.33
CA VAL A 59 5.74 -7.16 -10.72
C VAL A 59 6.94 -7.30 -11.66
N ASN A 60 8.03 -6.58 -11.43
CA ASN A 60 9.26 -6.75 -12.21
C ASN A 60 9.81 -8.18 -12.09
N THR A 61 9.85 -8.75 -10.89
CA THR A 61 10.24 -10.16 -10.68
C THR A 61 9.31 -11.12 -11.42
N ILE A 62 8.01 -10.86 -11.49
CA ILE A 62 7.06 -11.68 -12.26
C ILE A 62 7.33 -11.57 -13.76
N PHE A 63 7.59 -10.38 -14.31
CA PHE A 63 7.88 -10.24 -15.75
C PHE A 63 9.26 -10.79 -16.12
N THR A 64 10.27 -10.66 -15.26
CA THR A 64 11.63 -11.16 -15.55
C THR A 64 11.78 -12.67 -15.28
N HIS A 65 11.09 -13.20 -14.26
CA HIS A 65 11.29 -14.59 -13.80
C HIS A 65 10.00 -15.42 -13.74
N GLY A 66 8.87 -14.88 -14.18
CA GLY A 66 7.55 -15.53 -14.05
C GLY A 66 7.51 -16.93 -14.65
N LYS A 67 8.16 -17.15 -15.80
CA LYS A 67 8.25 -18.48 -16.44
C LYS A 67 9.03 -19.49 -15.59
N HIS A 68 10.09 -19.06 -14.93
CA HIS A 68 10.86 -19.91 -14.00
C HIS A 68 10.09 -20.18 -12.70
N ILE A 69 9.37 -19.18 -12.18
CA ILE A 69 8.50 -19.34 -11.01
C ILE A 69 7.37 -20.33 -11.32
N ALA A 70 6.75 -20.21 -12.51
CA ALA A 70 5.74 -21.16 -12.98
C ALA A 70 6.30 -22.58 -13.08
N GLY A 71 7.46 -22.72 -13.74
CA GLY A 71 8.14 -24.00 -13.90
C GLY A 71 8.50 -24.64 -12.56
N PHE A 72 8.93 -23.84 -11.58
CA PHE A 72 9.19 -24.30 -10.22
C PHE A 72 7.92 -24.77 -9.49
N LEU A 73 6.78 -24.11 -9.72
CA LEU A 73 5.49 -24.46 -9.16
C LEU A 73 4.75 -25.56 -9.94
N GLY A 74 5.36 -26.11 -11.00
CA GLY A 74 4.74 -27.11 -11.88
C GLY A 74 3.57 -26.57 -12.72
N VAL A 75 3.46 -25.24 -12.86
CA VAL A 75 2.40 -24.56 -13.61
C VAL A 75 2.94 -24.20 -14.99
N ASN A 76 2.26 -24.64 -16.04
CA ASN A 76 2.56 -24.23 -17.42
C ASN A 76 1.69 -23.02 -17.79
N PHE A 77 2.33 -21.87 -18.04
CA PHE A 77 1.61 -20.66 -18.47
C PHE A 77 1.22 -20.63 -19.95
N GLY A 78 1.59 -21.64 -20.75
CA GLY A 78 1.27 -21.69 -22.18
C GLY A 78 1.70 -20.41 -22.90
N THR A 79 0.83 -19.88 -23.76
CA THR A 79 1.05 -18.64 -24.54
C THR A 79 1.22 -17.37 -23.69
N ILE A 80 0.73 -17.37 -22.45
CA ILE A 80 0.99 -16.27 -21.49
C ILE A 80 2.48 -16.22 -21.13
N GLY A 81 3.13 -17.39 -21.05
CA GLY A 81 4.56 -17.50 -20.80
C GLY A 81 5.42 -16.90 -21.91
N ASP A 82 4.93 -16.87 -23.14
CA ASP A 82 5.64 -16.26 -24.28
C ASP A 82 5.45 -14.74 -24.28
N TYR A 83 4.25 -14.26 -23.94
CA TYR A 83 3.98 -12.83 -23.71
C TYR A 83 4.91 -12.22 -22.64
N LEU A 84 5.19 -12.96 -21.56
CA LEU A 84 6.11 -12.52 -20.50
C LEU A 84 7.58 -12.42 -20.96
N ASN A 85 8.02 -13.20 -21.96
CA ASN A 85 9.42 -13.17 -22.42
C ASN A 85 9.70 -11.99 -23.36
N TYR A 86 8.69 -11.56 -24.11
CA TYR A 86 8.83 -10.51 -25.13
C TYR A 86 8.42 -9.11 -24.64
N ALA A 87 7.78 -9.03 -23.47
CA ALA A 87 7.40 -7.79 -22.83
C ALA A 87 8.49 -7.29 -21.88
N GLU A 88 8.97 -6.06 -22.10
CA GLU A 88 9.83 -5.36 -21.18
C GLU A 88 9.00 -4.62 -20.12
N PHE A 89 9.23 -4.92 -18.85
CA PHE A 89 8.61 -4.22 -17.75
C PHE A 89 9.59 -3.30 -17.03
N LYS A 90 9.17 -2.07 -16.74
CA LYS A 90 9.90 -1.10 -15.92
C LYS A 90 8.94 -0.48 -14.92
N GLY A 91 9.18 -0.76 -13.65
CA GLY A 91 8.44 -0.18 -12.54
C GLY A 91 9.32 0.80 -11.76
N THR A 92 8.81 1.98 -11.44
CA THR A 92 9.45 2.94 -10.55
C THR A 92 8.49 3.35 -9.45
N SER A 93 9.03 3.68 -8.28
CA SER A 93 8.26 4.16 -7.15
C SER A 93 8.97 5.30 -6.44
N TRP A 94 8.19 6.16 -5.83
CA TRP A 94 8.66 7.20 -4.94
C TRP A 94 7.68 7.36 -3.79
N PHE A 95 8.18 7.84 -2.65
CA PHE A 95 7.33 8.17 -1.51
C PHE A 95 7.90 9.36 -0.77
N LEU A 96 7.01 10.16 -0.19
CA LEU A 96 7.36 11.16 0.80
C LEU A 96 7.09 10.56 2.19
N PRO A 97 8.02 10.70 3.15
CA PRO A 97 7.78 10.27 4.52
C PRO A 97 6.48 10.89 5.05
N SER A 98 5.61 10.06 5.59
CA SER A 98 4.34 10.53 6.15
C SER A 98 4.60 11.36 7.40
N VAL A 99 3.86 12.45 7.55
CA VAL A 99 3.90 13.29 8.75
C VAL A 99 2.70 12.94 9.60
N THR A 100 2.91 12.70 10.89
CA THR A 100 1.84 12.44 11.85
C THR A 100 1.99 13.36 13.04
N TYR A 101 0.92 14.04 13.39
CA TYR A 101 0.79 14.78 14.63
C TYR A 101 0.00 13.93 15.63
N SER A 102 0.52 13.79 16.85
CA SER A 102 -0.16 13.10 17.94
C SER A 102 -0.32 14.02 19.14
N LEU A 103 -1.53 14.06 19.69
CA LEU A 103 -1.89 14.79 20.91
C LEU A 103 -2.27 13.79 22.01
N PHE A 104 -1.47 13.73 23.06
CA PHE A 104 -1.78 12.96 24.27
C PHE A 104 -2.93 13.62 25.03
N VAL A 105 -4.07 12.94 25.07
CA VAL A 105 -5.25 13.33 25.87
C VAL A 105 -5.25 12.63 27.23
N HIS A 106 -4.41 11.62 27.39
CA HIS A 106 -4.11 10.94 28.64
C HIS A 106 -2.67 10.45 28.61
N ASN A 107 -2.11 10.07 29.77
CA ASN A 107 -0.76 9.51 29.89
C ASN A 107 -0.50 8.30 28.97
N GLN A 108 -1.54 7.65 28.46
CA GLN A 108 -1.45 6.45 27.63
C GLN A 108 -2.34 6.50 26.39
N ILE A 109 -3.02 7.62 26.14
CA ILE A 109 -3.94 7.74 25.01
C ILE A 109 -3.53 8.98 24.23
N ALA A 110 -3.21 8.79 22.95
CA ALA A 110 -2.94 9.88 22.02
C ALA A 110 -3.91 9.83 20.84
N LEU A 111 -4.46 10.98 20.49
CA LEU A 111 -5.17 11.17 19.23
C LEU A 111 -4.14 11.49 18.16
N GLU A 112 -4.21 10.82 17.01
CA GLU A 112 -3.28 11.06 15.91
C GLU A 112 -4.00 11.51 14.64
N ALA A 113 -3.35 12.40 13.90
CA ALA A 113 -3.73 12.80 12.56
C ALA A 113 -2.47 12.78 11.69
N GLY A 114 -2.52 12.17 10.52
CA GLY A 114 -1.36 12.06 9.65
C GLY A 114 -1.70 12.11 8.18
N ILE A 115 -0.74 12.55 7.37
CA ILE A 115 -0.82 12.61 5.92
C ILE A 115 0.44 12.03 5.30
N GLY A 116 0.31 11.37 4.17
CA GLY A 116 1.42 10.91 3.36
C GLY A 116 1.12 11.03 1.88
N VAL A 117 2.15 10.83 1.06
CA VAL A 117 2.02 10.75 -0.40
C VAL A 117 3.01 9.73 -0.92
N TYR A 118 2.54 8.84 -1.78
CA TYR A 118 3.39 7.89 -2.48
C TYR A 118 2.86 7.65 -3.88
N GLY A 119 3.75 7.24 -4.78
CA GLY A 119 3.39 6.97 -6.16
C GLY A 119 4.23 5.88 -6.80
N SER A 120 3.68 5.27 -7.83
CA SER A 120 4.34 4.25 -8.63
C SER A 120 3.95 4.38 -10.10
N THR A 121 4.91 4.22 -10.98
CA THR A 121 4.70 4.17 -12.42
C THR A 121 5.16 2.82 -12.93
N TYR A 122 4.38 2.23 -13.83
CA TYR A 122 4.69 0.99 -14.51
C TYR A 122 4.61 1.22 -16.01
N LEU A 123 5.65 0.79 -16.70
CA LEU A 123 5.72 0.77 -18.14
C LEU A 123 5.94 -0.67 -18.57
N LEU A 124 5.03 -1.17 -19.38
CA LEU A 124 5.21 -2.40 -20.12
C LEU A 124 5.30 -2.06 -21.60
N ASN A 125 6.36 -2.52 -22.26
CA ASN A 125 6.67 -2.23 -23.65
C ASN A 125 6.98 -3.52 -24.39
N ILE A 126 6.35 -3.71 -25.54
CA ILE A 126 6.69 -4.75 -26.51
C ILE A 126 7.13 -4.00 -27.76
N SER A 127 8.43 -4.08 -28.07
CA SER A 127 8.97 -3.45 -29.29
C SER A 127 8.32 -4.07 -30.52
N LYS A 128 8.29 -3.34 -31.64
CA LYS A 128 7.80 -3.89 -32.93
C LYS A 128 8.45 -5.24 -33.28
N GLU A 129 9.76 -5.37 -33.07
CA GLU A 129 10.50 -6.62 -33.32
C GLU A 129 10.03 -7.77 -32.41
N ASN A 130 9.87 -7.50 -31.11
CA ASN A 130 9.41 -8.49 -30.14
C ASN A 130 7.94 -8.87 -30.36
N ALA A 131 7.12 -7.93 -30.83
CA ALA A 131 5.73 -8.19 -31.20
C ALA A 131 5.64 -9.14 -32.40
N SER A 132 6.54 -9.02 -33.39
CA SER A 132 6.60 -9.96 -34.52
C SER A 132 6.96 -11.36 -34.03
N LYS A 133 8.04 -11.47 -33.25
CA LYS A 133 8.49 -12.75 -32.66
C LYS A 133 7.42 -13.39 -31.78
N LEU A 134 6.63 -12.58 -31.06
CA LEU A 134 5.51 -13.05 -30.26
C LEU A 134 4.43 -13.69 -31.16
N LEU A 135 4.02 -13.04 -32.25
CA LEU A 135 3.06 -13.61 -33.21
C LEU A 135 3.57 -14.89 -33.88
N ASP A 136 4.86 -14.92 -34.23
CA ASP A 136 5.53 -16.11 -34.78
C ASP A 136 5.49 -17.28 -33.79
N SER A 137 5.85 -17.01 -32.52
CA SER A 137 5.84 -18.02 -31.44
C SER A 137 4.45 -18.58 -31.15
N MET A 138 3.41 -17.80 -31.46
CA MET A 138 2.01 -18.20 -31.30
C MET A 138 1.45 -18.96 -32.52
N GLY A 139 2.27 -19.20 -33.54
CA GLY A 139 1.88 -19.96 -34.74
C GLY A 139 1.04 -19.16 -35.73
N HIS A 140 1.02 -17.84 -35.62
CA HIS A 140 0.28 -16.99 -36.57
C HIS A 140 1.11 -16.76 -37.86
N GLY A 141 2.45 -16.83 -37.84
CA GLY A 141 3.34 -16.63 -39.01
C GLY A 141 3.96 -15.22 -39.06
N GLU A 142 4.88 -14.97 -40.02
CA GLU A 142 5.62 -13.69 -40.11
C GLU A 142 4.70 -12.51 -40.48
N TYR A 143 4.38 -11.67 -39.50
CA TYR A 143 3.59 -10.43 -39.67
C TYR A 143 4.38 -9.15 -39.44
N ALA A 144 5.69 -9.17 -39.73
CA ALA A 144 6.58 -8.02 -39.52
C ALA A 144 6.06 -6.71 -40.17
N ASP A 145 5.28 -6.82 -41.26
CA ASP A 145 4.69 -5.70 -42.00
C ASP A 145 3.34 -5.21 -41.46
N VAL A 146 2.64 -6.00 -40.62
CA VAL A 146 1.34 -5.60 -40.06
C VAL A 146 1.49 -4.78 -38.77
N ILE A 147 2.62 -4.93 -38.08
CA ILE A 147 2.89 -4.18 -36.85
C ILE A 147 3.39 -2.77 -37.21
N ALA A 148 2.57 -1.77 -36.93
CA ALA A 148 2.82 -0.38 -37.29
C ALA A 148 3.76 0.32 -36.28
N SER A 149 3.69 -0.03 -34.99
CA SER A 149 4.49 0.60 -33.92
C SER A 149 4.72 -0.33 -32.72
N ASP A 150 5.40 0.17 -31.69
CA ASP A 150 5.53 -0.54 -30.41
C ASP A 150 4.18 -0.63 -29.70
N THR A 151 4.00 -1.72 -28.95
CA THR A 151 2.85 -1.91 -28.06
C THR A 151 3.23 -1.48 -26.64
N LYS A 152 2.56 -0.45 -26.11
CA LYS A 152 2.91 0.22 -24.84
C LYS A 152 1.72 0.21 -23.89
N PHE A 153 1.96 -0.16 -22.64
CA PHE A 153 1.06 0.02 -21.51
C PHE A 153 1.78 0.84 -20.44
N ARG A 154 1.30 2.05 -20.17
CA ARG A 154 1.80 2.90 -19.11
C ARG A 154 0.71 3.07 -18.07
N SER A 155 1.05 2.82 -16.81
CA SER A 155 0.15 3.09 -15.69
C SER A 155 0.88 3.89 -14.63
N SER A 156 0.28 4.99 -14.19
CA SER A 156 0.78 5.85 -13.12
C SER A 156 -0.24 5.84 -12.00
N PHE A 157 0.23 5.70 -10.76
CA PHE A 157 -0.58 5.66 -9.55
C PHE A 157 -0.02 6.62 -8.54
N VAL A 158 -0.89 7.43 -7.94
CA VAL A 158 -0.55 8.32 -6.83
C VAL A 158 -1.59 8.15 -5.74
N PHE A 159 -1.13 7.96 -4.52
CA PHE A 159 -1.96 7.80 -3.33
C PHE A 159 -1.59 8.84 -2.29
N MET A 160 -2.61 9.43 -1.70
CA MET A 160 -2.52 10.42 -0.64
C MET A 160 -3.33 9.94 0.57
N PRO A 161 -2.75 9.09 1.44
CA PRO A 161 -3.39 8.71 2.69
C PRO A 161 -3.53 9.90 3.64
N ALA A 162 -4.74 10.15 4.13
CA ALA A 162 -5.02 10.91 5.33
C ALA A 162 -5.53 9.95 6.41
N THR A 163 -4.97 10.00 7.62
CA THR A 163 -5.29 9.09 8.72
C THR A 163 -5.66 9.85 9.96
N PHE A 164 -6.65 9.35 10.69
CA PHE A 164 -7.07 9.83 11.99
C PHE A 164 -7.21 8.62 12.91
N GLY A 165 -6.67 8.69 14.11
CA GLY A 165 -6.62 7.51 14.96
C GLY A 165 -6.44 7.78 16.44
N VAL A 166 -6.43 6.68 17.19
CA VAL A 166 -6.16 6.66 18.61
C VAL A 166 -5.07 5.64 18.88
N LYS A 167 -3.98 6.09 19.51
CA LYS A 167 -2.88 5.27 20.01
C LYS A 167 -3.03 5.02 21.50
N PHE A 168 -2.98 3.76 21.89
CA PHE A 168 -2.96 3.28 23.26
C PHE A 168 -1.57 2.78 23.61
N TYR A 169 -0.93 3.39 24.60
CA TYR A 169 0.41 3.06 25.06
C TYR A 169 0.36 2.17 26.30
N GLY A 170 1.24 1.17 26.37
CA GLY A 170 1.41 0.31 27.53
C GLY A 170 2.04 1.01 28.74
N LYS A 171 2.19 0.30 29.85
CA LYS A 171 2.68 0.84 31.16
C LYS A 171 4.00 1.62 31.08
N LYS A 172 4.92 1.25 30.17
CA LYS A 172 6.22 1.92 29.96
C LYS A 172 6.26 2.81 28.71
N ARG A 173 5.12 3.02 28.04
CA ARG A 173 5.01 3.66 26.70
C ARG A 173 5.86 3.04 25.58
N GLN A 174 6.53 1.92 25.86
CA GLN A 174 7.35 1.24 24.88
C GLN A 174 6.52 0.51 23.84
N PHE A 175 5.35 -0.02 24.21
CA PHE A 175 4.47 -0.73 23.29
C PHE A 175 3.23 0.10 23.04
N TYR A 176 2.76 0.14 21.80
CA TYR A 176 1.52 0.82 21.45
C TYR A 176 0.64 -0.03 20.53
N ASN A 177 -0.66 0.22 20.64
CA ASN A 177 -1.68 -0.25 19.72
C ASN A 177 -2.40 0.97 19.14
N ALA A 178 -2.47 1.10 17.83
CA ALA A 178 -3.08 2.23 17.14
C ALA A 178 -4.30 1.76 16.35
N PHE A 179 -5.43 2.43 16.54
CA PHE A 179 -6.62 2.27 15.69
C PHE A 179 -6.73 3.48 14.79
N ARG A 180 -6.85 3.27 13.47
CA ARG A 180 -6.91 4.34 12.49
C ARG A 180 -8.11 4.20 11.58
N LEU A 181 -8.76 5.31 11.32
CA LEU A 181 -9.62 5.53 10.17
C LEU A 181 -8.80 6.30 9.14
N GLY A 182 -8.70 5.78 7.93
CA GLY A 182 -7.97 6.42 6.85
C GLY A 182 -8.81 6.64 5.61
N ILE A 183 -8.51 7.74 4.93
CA ILE A 183 -9.03 8.09 3.62
C ILE A 183 -7.83 8.11 2.68
N ASP A 184 -7.81 7.22 1.70
CA ASP A 184 -6.82 7.21 0.64
C ASP A 184 -7.43 7.91 -0.58
N ALA A 185 -7.04 9.16 -0.84
CA ALA A 185 -7.28 9.74 -2.15
C ALA A 185 -6.32 9.08 -3.13
N PHE A 186 -6.85 8.53 -4.22
CA PHE A 186 -6.05 7.81 -5.20
C PHE A 186 -6.34 8.32 -6.61
N PHE A 187 -5.27 8.43 -7.38
CA PHE A 187 -5.25 8.95 -8.72
C PHE A 187 -4.51 7.94 -9.58
N TYR A 188 -5.11 7.56 -10.71
CA TYR A 188 -4.41 6.75 -11.67
C TYR A 188 -4.65 7.20 -13.09
N THR A 189 -3.62 7.04 -13.90
CA THR A 189 -3.67 7.24 -15.35
C THR A 189 -3.15 5.98 -16.01
N ILE A 190 -3.96 5.37 -16.87
CA ILE A 190 -3.59 4.20 -17.67
C ILE A 190 -3.65 4.61 -19.14
N GLU A 191 -2.53 4.48 -19.83
CA GLU A 191 -2.38 4.73 -21.25
C GLU A 191 -2.00 3.42 -21.94
N THR A 192 -2.71 3.07 -23.00
CA THR A 192 -2.42 1.89 -23.81
C THR A 192 -2.32 2.29 -25.26
N GLU A 193 -1.28 1.82 -25.93
CA GLU A 193 -1.09 1.89 -27.37
C GLU A 193 -0.81 0.48 -27.87
N ASN A 194 -1.67 -0.05 -28.74
CA ASN A 194 -1.46 -1.35 -29.36
C ASN A 194 -0.86 -1.14 -30.75
N GLY A 195 0.37 -1.64 -30.94
CA GLY A 195 1.14 -1.45 -32.17
C GLY A 195 0.68 -2.31 -33.35
N LEU A 196 -0.12 -3.34 -33.10
CA LEU A 196 -0.72 -4.21 -34.13
C LEU A 196 -2.04 -3.65 -34.64
N THR A 197 -2.92 -3.18 -33.74
CA THR A 197 -4.25 -2.65 -34.08
C THR A 197 -4.27 -1.14 -34.29
N GLY A 198 -3.24 -0.43 -33.84
CA GLY A 198 -3.16 1.04 -33.86
C GLY A 198 -4.05 1.74 -32.82
N ILE A 199 -4.78 0.99 -31.99
CA ILE A 199 -5.70 1.54 -31.00
C ILE A 199 -4.90 2.22 -29.87
N LYS A 200 -5.29 3.45 -29.53
CA LYS A 200 -4.76 4.21 -28.41
C LYS A 200 -5.86 4.57 -27.43
N THR A 201 -5.63 4.33 -26.15
CA THR A 201 -6.52 4.72 -25.06
C THR A 201 -5.77 5.41 -23.95
N SER A 202 -6.44 6.37 -23.31
CA SER A 202 -5.96 7.01 -22.09
C SER A 202 -7.15 7.16 -21.16
N GLN A 203 -7.01 6.68 -19.93
CA GLN A 203 -8.01 6.75 -18.90
C GLN A 203 -7.37 7.32 -17.63
N SER A 204 -7.90 8.45 -17.17
CA SER A 204 -7.52 9.04 -15.88
C SER A 204 -8.71 8.98 -14.92
N VAL A 205 -8.45 8.56 -13.69
CA VAL A 205 -9.47 8.46 -12.62
C VAL A 205 -8.92 9.07 -11.35
N SER A 206 -9.79 9.82 -10.67
CA SER A 206 -9.60 10.27 -9.29
C SER A 206 -10.75 9.72 -8.45
N ASP A 207 -10.42 9.07 -7.35
CA ASP A 207 -11.42 8.53 -6.44
C ASP A 207 -10.81 8.43 -5.02
N ALA A 208 -11.63 8.08 -4.04
CA ALA A 208 -11.24 8.01 -2.65
C ALA A 208 -11.71 6.70 -2.02
N ALA A 209 -10.80 6.04 -1.34
CA ALA A 209 -11.09 4.85 -0.57
C ALA A 209 -11.08 5.15 0.92
N VAL A 210 -11.83 4.35 1.69
CA VAL A 210 -11.91 4.48 3.14
C VAL A 210 -11.55 3.15 3.77
N TYR A 211 -10.63 3.17 4.72
CA TYR A 211 -10.20 1.99 5.46
C TYR A 211 -10.20 2.22 6.96
N VAL A 212 -10.34 1.11 7.68
CA VAL A 212 -10.05 1.04 9.11
C VAL A 212 -8.85 0.12 9.27
N SER A 213 -7.85 0.53 10.05
CA SER A 213 -6.68 -0.28 10.34
C SER A 213 -6.32 -0.28 11.82
N TYR A 214 -5.58 -1.32 12.17
CA TYR A 214 -5.02 -1.56 13.49
C TYR A 214 -3.53 -1.81 13.33
N GLU A 215 -2.72 -1.02 14.03
CA GLU A 215 -1.26 -1.15 14.04
C GLU A 215 -0.79 -1.53 15.44
N ILE A 216 0.12 -2.49 15.51
CA ILE A 216 0.90 -2.77 16.72
C ILE A 216 2.31 -2.25 16.49
N GLY A 217 2.92 -1.63 17.50
CA GLY A 217 4.32 -1.22 17.41
C GLY A 217 5.00 -0.97 18.74
N TRP A 218 6.28 -0.64 18.62
CA TRP A 218 7.14 -0.18 19.70
C TRP A 218 7.54 1.28 19.52
N ASN A 219 7.66 2.00 20.63
CA ASN A 219 8.24 3.33 20.73
C ASN A 219 9.46 3.26 21.66
N ILE A 220 10.59 3.79 21.20
CA ILE A 220 11.86 3.78 21.93
C ILE A 220 12.29 5.23 22.15
N GLU A 221 12.32 5.67 23.40
CA GLU A 221 12.91 6.96 23.78
C GLU A 221 14.44 6.85 23.72
N LEU A 222 15.10 7.69 22.92
CA LEU A 222 16.54 7.57 22.66
C LEU A 222 17.42 7.99 23.85
N PHE A 223 16.92 8.88 24.71
CA PHE A 223 17.65 9.41 25.87
C PHE A 223 16.77 9.43 27.15
N PRO A 224 16.38 8.26 27.68
CA PRO A 224 15.35 8.16 28.71
C PRO A 224 15.74 8.75 30.06
N THR A 225 17.05 8.93 30.32
CA THR A 225 17.58 9.45 31.58
C THR A 225 17.73 10.96 31.61
N LYS A 226 17.52 11.66 30.49
CA LYS A 226 17.62 13.13 30.41
C LYS A 226 16.26 13.75 30.12
N GLU A 227 15.83 14.68 30.97
CA GLU A 227 14.65 15.51 30.72
C GLU A 227 15.06 16.72 29.86
N TRP A 228 14.71 16.65 28.57
CA TRP A 228 14.88 17.74 27.62
C TRP A 228 13.53 18.33 27.28
N ARG A 229 13.50 19.62 26.91
CA ARG A 229 12.30 20.29 26.38
C ARG A 229 11.71 19.55 25.18
N VAL A 230 12.56 18.84 24.46
CA VAL A 230 12.23 18.07 23.27
C VAL A 230 12.83 16.67 23.42
N LYS A 231 12.00 15.64 23.31
CA LYS A 231 12.41 14.24 23.46
C LYS A 231 12.31 13.49 22.14
N PRO A 232 13.45 13.06 21.56
CA PRO A 232 13.45 12.27 20.35
C PRO A 232 13.12 10.80 20.65
N MET A 233 12.33 10.20 19.78
CA MET A 233 11.84 8.83 19.90
C MET A 233 11.95 8.13 18.54
N LEU A 234 12.17 6.82 18.57
CA LEU A 234 12.00 5.95 17.41
C LEU A 234 10.67 5.23 17.53
N ASP A 235 9.83 5.35 16.52
CA ASP A 235 8.57 4.61 16.37
C ASP A 235 8.77 3.47 15.38
N ILE A 236 8.53 2.24 15.82
CA ILE A 236 8.61 1.03 15.01
C ILE A 236 7.23 0.39 14.99
N GLY A 237 6.45 0.61 13.94
CA GLY A 237 5.24 -0.18 13.68
C GLY A 237 5.66 -1.56 13.22
N LEU A 238 5.15 -2.64 13.82
CA LEU A 238 5.52 -4.02 13.47
C LEU A 238 4.61 -4.63 12.43
N LEU A 239 3.32 -4.36 12.58
CA LEU A 239 2.27 -4.96 11.77
C LEU A 239 1.09 -4.00 11.75
N GLU A 240 0.62 -3.70 10.55
CA GLU A 240 -0.67 -3.02 10.33
C GLU A 240 -1.61 -3.99 9.62
N ILE A 241 -2.79 -4.23 10.18
CA ILE A 241 -3.87 -4.96 9.52
C ILE A 241 -5.08 -4.05 9.46
N GLY A 242 -5.64 -3.91 8.27
CA GLY A 242 -6.84 -3.13 8.04
C GLY A 242 -7.72 -3.69 6.95
N TYR A 243 -8.84 -3.02 6.74
CA TYR A 243 -9.82 -3.38 5.74
C TYR A 243 -10.37 -2.11 5.08
N TYR A 244 -10.39 -2.10 3.76
CA TYR A 244 -11.05 -1.07 2.98
C TYR A 244 -12.56 -1.29 3.02
N VAL A 245 -13.25 -0.45 3.80
CA VAL A 245 -14.72 -0.42 3.89
C VAL A 245 -15.33 0.11 2.59
N ARG A 246 -14.65 1.10 1.99
CA ARG A 246 -14.89 1.55 0.62
C ARG A 246 -13.61 1.29 -0.18
N PRO A 247 -13.53 0.17 -0.93
CA PRO A 247 -12.32 -0.21 -1.65
C PRO A 247 -12.20 0.48 -3.01
N TRP A 248 -10.96 0.71 -3.43
CA TRP A 248 -10.61 1.17 -4.78
C TRP A 248 -10.35 0.02 -5.77
N THR A 249 -10.23 -1.21 -5.25
CA THR A 249 -9.74 -2.39 -5.98
C THR A 249 -10.62 -2.80 -7.15
N GLY A 250 -11.95 -2.71 -7.03
CA GLY A 250 -12.86 -3.04 -8.12
C GLY A 250 -12.73 -2.09 -9.31
N ASN A 251 -12.68 -0.79 -9.03
CA ASN A 251 -12.51 0.24 -10.07
C ASN A 251 -11.16 0.08 -10.77
N LEU A 252 -10.09 -0.12 -9.99
CA LEU A 252 -8.76 -0.34 -10.56
C LEU A 252 -8.72 -1.63 -11.40
N TYR A 253 -9.27 -2.73 -10.88
CA TYR A 253 -9.29 -4.01 -11.58
C TYR A 253 -9.97 -3.89 -12.93
N SER A 254 -11.16 -3.28 -12.99
CA SER A 254 -11.90 -3.11 -14.24
C SER A 254 -11.16 -2.21 -15.23
N ALA A 255 -10.51 -1.14 -14.76
CA ALA A 255 -9.71 -0.26 -15.61
C ALA A 255 -8.46 -0.97 -16.17
N VAL A 256 -7.75 -1.72 -15.34
CA VAL A 256 -6.58 -2.52 -15.76
C VAL A 256 -7.02 -3.62 -16.72
N GLN A 257 -8.08 -4.36 -16.41
CA GLN A 257 -8.62 -5.42 -17.26
C GLN A 257 -9.00 -4.88 -18.65
N GLY A 258 -9.72 -3.77 -18.72
CA GLY A 258 -10.12 -3.16 -19.99
C GLY A 258 -8.93 -2.75 -20.85
N ASN A 259 -7.95 -2.08 -20.25
CA ASN A 259 -6.74 -1.64 -20.96
C ASN A 259 -5.81 -2.81 -21.33
N LEU A 260 -5.70 -3.85 -20.48
CA LEU A 260 -4.98 -5.08 -20.83
C LEU A 260 -5.66 -5.81 -21.99
N GLY A 261 -6.99 -5.83 -22.06
CA GLY A 261 -7.70 -6.40 -23.21
C GLY A 261 -7.37 -5.71 -24.53
N ILE A 262 -7.19 -4.39 -24.51
CA ILE A 262 -6.74 -3.61 -25.68
C ILE A 262 -5.28 -3.91 -25.99
N LEU A 263 -4.44 -3.98 -24.96
CA LEU A 263 -3.02 -4.28 -25.11
C LEU A 263 -2.79 -5.64 -25.79
N THR A 264 -3.54 -6.67 -25.39
CA THR A 264 -3.38 -8.02 -25.92
C THR A 264 -4.25 -8.31 -27.14
N ALA A 265 -5.07 -7.34 -27.58
CA ALA A 265 -5.92 -7.49 -28.75
C ALA A 265 -5.08 -7.84 -29.99
N GLY A 266 -5.45 -8.92 -30.67
CA GLY A 266 -4.72 -9.46 -31.82
C GLY A 266 -3.49 -10.30 -31.48
N PHE A 267 -3.06 -10.35 -30.22
CA PHE A 267 -2.02 -11.26 -29.73
C PHE A 267 -2.65 -12.46 -29.01
N VAL A 268 -3.02 -12.29 -27.74
CA VAL A 268 -3.58 -13.35 -26.88
C VAL A 268 -4.89 -12.87 -26.27
N GLN A 269 -5.91 -13.72 -26.28
CA GLN A 269 -7.09 -13.48 -25.45
C GLN A 269 -6.82 -13.96 -24.02
N LEU A 270 -6.55 -13.04 -23.11
CA LEU A 270 -6.37 -13.37 -21.70
C LEU A 270 -7.75 -13.62 -21.05
N PRO A 271 -8.00 -14.80 -20.46
CA PRO A 271 -9.28 -15.11 -19.82
C PRO A 271 -9.38 -14.46 -18.44
N ILE A 272 -9.28 -13.13 -18.38
CA ILE A 272 -9.41 -12.35 -17.14
C ILE A 272 -10.91 -12.16 -16.88
N PRO A 273 -11.48 -12.73 -15.80
CA PRO A 273 -12.89 -12.59 -15.49
C PRO A 273 -13.23 -11.13 -15.16
N ALA A 274 -14.43 -10.68 -15.48
CA ALA A 274 -14.95 -9.39 -14.99
C ALA A 274 -14.96 -9.38 -13.45
N TRP A 275 -14.80 -8.20 -12.84
CA TRP A 275 -14.72 -8.06 -11.38
C TRP A 275 -15.90 -8.72 -10.66
N GLU A 276 -17.11 -8.65 -11.22
CA GLU A 276 -18.32 -9.25 -10.68
C GLU A 276 -18.19 -10.78 -10.55
N LYS A 277 -17.46 -11.43 -11.47
CA LYS A 277 -17.23 -12.88 -11.52
C LYS A 277 -16.02 -13.35 -10.71
N VAL A 278 -15.20 -12.43 -10.18
CA VAL A 278 -14.09 -12.79 -9.29
C VAL A 278 -14.64 -13.46 -8.01
N PRO A 279 -14.05 -14.59 -7.55
CA PRO A 279 -14.48 -15.28 -6.35
C PRO A 279 -14.55 -14.36 -5.12
N GLY A 280 -15.58 -14.54 -4.28
CA GLY A 280 -15.81 -13.68 -3.12
C GLY A 280 -14.63 -13.62 -2.14
N TRP A 281 -13.90 -14.73 -1.95
CA TRP A 281 -12.70 -14.77 -1.12
C TRP A 281 -11.58 -13.87 -1.66
N ALA A 282 -11.40 -13.84 -2.98
CA ALA A 282 -10.37 -13.01 -3.62
C ALA A 282 -10.70 -11.52 -3.49
N LYS A 283 -11.99 -11.16 -3.58
CA LYS A 283 -12.49 -9.80 -3.30
C LYS A 283 -12.28 -9.38 -1.86
N ILE A 284 -12.38 -10.31 -0.90
CA ILE A 284 -12.11 -10.02 0.51
C ILE A 284 -10.61 -9.74 0.69
N ILE A 285 -9.75 -10.60 0.15
CA ILE A 285 -8.29 -10.46 0.26
C ILE A 285 -7.81 -9.17 -0.41
N SER A 286 -8.34 -8.81 -1.58
CA SER A 286 -7.97 -7.56 -2.26
C SER A 286 -8.27 -6.31 -1.44
N ASN A 287 -9.25 -6.39 -0.54
CA ASN A 287 -9.65 -5.27 0.30
C ASN A 287 -8.92 -5.25 1.65
N LEU A 288 -8.05 -6.22 1.92
CA LEU A 288 -7.18 -6.18 3.10
C LEU A 288 -6.08 -5.15 2.90
N ARG A 289 -5.86 -4.34 3.93
CA ARG A 289 -4.68 -3.50 4.06
C ARG A 289 -3.70 -4.23 4.97
N ILE A 290 -2.51 -4.54 4.47
CA ILE A 290 -1.47 -5.20 5.26
C ILE A 290 -0.18 -4.40 5.16
N GLY A 291 0.30 -3.89 6.29
CA GLY A 291 1.67 -3.39 6.45
C GLY A 291 2.56 -4.56 6.87
N LEU A 292 3.18 -5.23 5.89
CA LEU A 292 4.04 -6.41 6.11
C LEU A 292 5.45 -6.08 6.62
N PHE A 293 5.87 -4.81 6.52
CA PHE A 293 7.19 -4.37 6.93
C PHE A 293 7.11 -3.37 8.06
N PRO A 294 8.14 -3.32 8.92
CA PRO A 294 8.11 -2.42 10.03
C PRO A 294 8.15 -0.98 9.53
N ARG A 295 7.13 -0.20 9.90
CA ARG A 295 7.13 1.25 9.71
C ARG A 295 8.17 1.83 10.67
N ILE A 296 9.22 2.44 10.16
CA ILE A 296 10.22 3.13 11.00
C ILE A 296 9.92 4.62 10.94
N GLY A 297 9.73 5.24 12.09
CA GLY A 297 9.48 6.65 12.25
C GLY A 297 10.43 7.27 13.25
N VAL A 298 10.76 8.53 13.00
CA VAL A 298 11.45 9.39 13.96
C VAL A 298 10.43 10.38 14.48
N SER A 299 10.31 10.42 15.79
CA SER A 299 9.31 11.23 16.48
C SER A 299 9.96 12.20 17.44
N ILE A 300 9.35 13.36 17.56
CA ILE A 300 9.81 14.44 18.42
C ILE A 300 8.64 14.84 19.31
N ARG A 301 8.81 14.69 20.62
CA ARG A 301 7.81 15.03 21.64
C ARG A 301 8.17 16.34 22.34
N PHE A 302 7.20 17.24 22.56
CA PHE A 302 7.37 18.54 23.20
C PHE A 302 6.13 18.99 24.00
#